data_AF-A0A0D3JI48-F1
#
_entry.id   AF-A0A0D3JI48-F1
#
_cell.length_a   1.000
_cell.length_b   1.000
_cell.length_c   1.000
_cell.angle_alpha   90.00
_cell.angle_beta   90.00
_cell.angle_gamma   90.00
#
_symmetry.space_group_name_H-M   'P 1'
#
loop_
_entity.id
_entity.type
_entity.pdbx_description
1 polymer ?
#
loop_
_entity_poly.entity_id
_entity_poly.type
_entity_poly.pdbx_seq_one_letter_code
_entity_poly.pdbx_strand_id
1 'polypeptide(L)'
;MPWSKEKDFREKLSKLSESQQSIQTLSHWVAFHKANAAHAANVWADEAQRAADPHRQLLLVYLANDVMQNSRRKGTPCADAFASQMATVLPAAHAAATPTVRAKLERLLSIWEERAVMPAPQAAGTCARPHRRRHAEPWYGSYRHSREGREWRARLRGAVEALASQQNDQRTAPWDVSSSQNKAVY
;
A
#
# COMPACT_ATOMS: atom_id res chain seq x y z
N MET A 1 2.50 12.06 27.77
CA MET A 1 2.00 10.68 27.54
C MET A 1 1.89 10.42 26.04
N PRO A 2 2.58 9.41 25.49
CA PRO A 2 2.70 9.18 24.03
C PRO A 2 1.45 8.55 23.35
N TRP A 3 0.41 8.18 24.11
CA TRP A 3 -0.78 7.49 23.62
C TRP A 3 -1.77 8.35 22.81
N SER A 4 -1.66 9.69 22.83
CA SER A 4 -2.59 10.58 22.10
C SER A 4 -2.52 10.37 20.58
N LYS A 5 -1.31 10.26 20.02
CA LYS A 5 -1.11 10.39 18.57
C LYS A 5 -1.61 9.18 17.77
N GLU A 6 -1.55 7.98 18.34
CA GLU A 6 -2.12 6.79 17.70
C GLU A 6 -3.64 6.86 17.70
N LYS A 7 -4.25 7.18 18.84
CA LYS A 7 -5.71 7.31 18.96
C LYS A 7 -6.23 8.38 18.00
N ASP A 8 -5.58 9.55 17.96
CA ASP A 8 -5.92 10.64 17.04
C ASP A 8 -5.82 10.20 15.57
N PHE A 9 -4.81 9.38 15.24
CA PHE A 9 -4.66 8.87 13.88
C PHE A 9 -5.73 7.83 13.53
N ARG A 10 -6.04 6.89 14.43
CA ARG A 10 -7.14 5.91 14.22
C ARG A 10 -8.50 6.60 14.09
N GLU A 11 -8.77 7.63 14.89
CA GLU A 11 -10.00 8.44 14.77
C GLU A 11 -10.06 9.23 13.46
N LYS A 12 -8.93 9.72 12.96
CA LYS A 12 -8.88 10.37 11.64
C LYS A 12 -9.05 9.37 10.52
N LEU A 13 -8.45 8.18 10.65
CA LEU A 13 -8.64 7.09 9.71
C LEU A 13 -10.12 6.73 9.65
N SER A 14 -10.81 6.49 10.78
CA SER A 14 -12.23 6.11 10.79
C SER A 14 -13.13 7.09 10.04
N LYS A 15 -12.80 8.39 10.07
CA LYS A 15 -13.54 9.46 9.36
C LYS A 15 -13.09 9.71 7.91
N LEU A 16 -12.11 8.96 7.41
CA LEU A 16 -11.62 9.07 6.04
C LEU A 16 -12.75 8.76 5.04
N SER A 17 -12.89 9.63 4.04
CA SER A 17 -13.89 9.52 2.97
C SER A 17 -13.22 9.51 1.59
N GLU A 18 -14.01 9.25 0.56
CA GLU A 18 -13.54 9.23 -0.85
C GLU A 18 -13.19 10.60 -1.42
N SER A 19 -13.50 11.69 -0.70
CA SER A 19 -13.22 13.02 -1.20
C SER A 19 -11.71 13.30 -1.19
N GLN A 20 -11.23 13.89 -2.29
CA GLN A 20 -9.83 14.27 -2.44
C GLN A 20 -9.34 15.16 -1.28
N GLN A 21 -10.20 16.07 -0.80
CA GLN A 21 -9.89 16.96 0.32
C GLN A 21 -9.67 16.19 1.63
N SER A 22 -10.46 15.15 1.90
CA SER A 22 -10.32 14.31 3.10
C SER A 22 -8.98 13.56 3.08
N ILE A 23 -8.67 12.93 1.95
CA ILE A 23 -7.42 12.21 1.72
C ILE A 23 -6.21 13.14 1.87
N GLN A 24 -6.21 14.29 1.20
CA GLN A 24 -5.10 15.25 1.23
C GLN A 24 -4.89 15.85 2.62
N THR A 25 -5.98 16.19 3.32
CA THR A 25 -5.90 16.77 4.67
C THR A 25 -5.23 15.80 5.63
N LEU A 26 -5.63 14.52 5.59
CA LEU A 26 -5.03 13.49 6.44
C LEU A 26 -3.58 13.19 6.04
N SER A 27 -3.29 13.15 4.74
CA SER A 27 -1.94 12.97 4.21
C SER A 27 -0.98 14.07 4.66
N HIS A 28 -1.41 15.33 4.61
CA HIS A 28 -0.64 16.46 5.13
C HIS A 28 -0.40 16.35 6.64
N TRP A 29 -1.39 15.90 7.40
CA TRP A 29 -1.25 15.69 8.84
C TRP A 29 -0.19 14.61 9.15
N VAL A 30 -0.18 13.51 8.39
CA VAL A 30 0.85 12.45 8.52
C VAL A 30 2.23 12.99 8.16
N ALA A 31 2.34 13.75 7.06
CA ALA A 31 3.61 14.34 6.64
C ALA A 31 4.15 15.38 7.64
N PHE A 32 3.27 16.10 8.34
CA PHE A 32 3.65 17.02 9.42
C PHE A 32 4.22 16.27 10.62
N HIS A 33 3.65 15.11 10.98
CA HIS A 33 4.07 14.28 12.11
C HIS A 33 5.14 13.23 11.73
N LYS A 34 6.02 13.56 10.77
CA LYS A 34 7.03 12.64 10.21
C LYS A 34 7.98 11.96 11.21
N ALA A 35 8.16 12.54 12.41
CA ALA A 35 8.95 11.91 13.48
C ALA A 35 8.40 10.53 13.88
N ASN A 36 7.09 10.31 13.68
CA ASN A 36 6.41 9.06 14.00
C ASN A 36 5.98 8.30 12.73
N ALA A 37 6.65 8.54 11.60
CA ALA A 37 6.29 7.98 10.30
C ALA A 37 6.15 6.44 10.32
N ALA A 38 7.11 5.74 10.96
CA ALA A 38 7.08 4.29 11.07
C ALA A 38 5.87 3.80 11.88
N HIS A 39 5.58 4.44 13.01
CA HIS A 39 4.41 4.09 13.83
C HIS A 39 3.10 4.35 13.08
N ALA A 40 2.98 5.51 12.42
CA ALA A 40 1.81 5.84 11.61
C ALA A 40 1.60 4.84 10.46
N ALA A 41 2.68 4.41 9.79
CA ALA A 41 2.60 3.40 8.75
C ALA A 41 2.12 2.04 9.30
N ASN A 42 2.59 1.63 10.48
CA ASN A 42 2.15 0.39 11.13
C ASN A 42 0.67 0.44 11.51
N VAL A 43 0.22 1.55 12.12
CA VAL A 43 -1.20 1.74 12.48
C VAL A 43 -2.07 1.75 11.22
N TRP A 44 -1.62 2.41 10.15
CA TRP A 44 -2.31 2.39 8.86
C TRP A 44 -2.42 0.95 8.30
N ALA A 45 -1.34 0.17 8.37
CA ALA A 45 -1.32 -1.21 7.87
C ALA A 45 -2.28 -2.12 8.65
N ASP A 46 -2.28 -2.01 9.98
CA ASP A 46 -3.21 -2.72 10.87
C ASP A 46 -4.67 -2.39 10.52
N GLU A 47 -5.00 -1.10 10.36
CA GLU A 47 -6.35 -0.66 9.97
C GLU A 47 -6.73 -1.13 8.55
N ALA A 48 -5.79 -1.14 7.60
CA ALA A 48 -6.05 -1.60 6.23
C ALA A 48 -6.28 -3.10 6.14
N GLN A 49 -5.56 -3.89 6.94
CA GLN A 49 -5.75 -5.34 7.01
C GLN A 49 -7.03 -5.73 7.75
N ARG A 50 -7.45 -4.95 8.76
CA ARG A 50 -8.71 -5.16 9.48
C ARG A 50 -9.95 -4.72 8.70
N ALA A 51 -9.80 -3.83 7.73
CA ALA A 51 -10.91 -3.34 6.93
C ALA A 51 -11.51 -4.49 6.10
N ALA A 52 -12.69 -4.96 6.50
CA ALA A 52 -13.42 -6.01 5.80
C ALA A 52 -14.07 -5.52 4.49
N ASP A 53 -14.38 -4.22 4.39
CA ASP A 53 -14.97 -3.62 3.20
C ASP A 53 -13.89 -3.29 2.15
N PRO A 54 -13.96 -3.86 0.93
CA PRO A 54 -13.02 -3.56 -0.14
C PRO A 54 -12.99 -2.08 -0.54
N HIS A 55 -14.12 -1.37 -0.45
CA HIS A 55 -14.15 0.05 -0.74
C HIS A 55 -13.34 0.85 0.29
N ARG A 56 -13.47 0.50 1.57
CA ARG A 56 -12.67 1.05 2.65
C ARG A 56 -11.18 0.78 2.48
N GLN A 57 -10.80 -0.44 2.10
CA GLN A 57 -9.40 -0.78 1.80
C GLN A 57 -8.82 0.10 0.69
N LEU A 58 -9.60 0.33 -0.38
CA LEU A 58 -9.20 1.23 -1.46
C LEU A 58 -8.92 2.66 -0.99
N LEU A 59 -9.77 3.22 -0.11
CA LEU A 59 -9.55 4.55 0.45
C LEU A 59 -8.25 4.64 1.25
N LEU A 60 -7.93 3.60 2.02
CA LEU A 60 -6.69 3.52 2.78
C LEU A 60 -5.47 3.41 1.86
N VAL A 61 -5.57 2.68 0.75
CA VAL A 61 -4.53 2.63 -0.30
C VAL A 61 -4.34 4.00 -0.95
N TYR A 62 -5.42 4.73 -1.26
CA TYR A 62 -5.33 6.08 -1.81
C TYR A 62 -4.66 7.06 -0.84
N LEU A 63 -4.96 6.97 0.46
CA LEU A 63 -4.28 7.76 1.48
C LEU A 63 -2.77 7.50 1.50
N ALA A 64 -2.36 6.23 1.56
CA ALA A 64 -0.94 5.89 1.58
C ALA A 64 -0.25 6.31 0.28
N ASN A 65 -0.90 6.18 -0.87
CA ASN A 65 -0.39 6.71 -2.13
C ASN A 65 -0.17 8.23 -2.07
N ASP A 66 -1.13 9.01 -1.57
CA ASP A 66 -0.98 10.46 -1.44
C ASP A 66 0.12 10.84 -0.43
N VAL A 67 0.22 10.14 0.71
CA VAL A 67 1.29 10.32 1.70
C VAL A 67 2.65 10.06 1.07
N MET A 68 2.82 8.95 0.37
CA MET A 68 4.06 8.57 -0.30
C MET A 68 4.47 9.62 -1.33
N GLN A 69 3.52 10.09 -2.15
CA GLN A 69 3.79 11.12 -3.16
C GLN A 69 4.13 12.49 -2.54
N ASN A 70 3.40 12.92 -1.50
CA ASN A 70 3.63 14.21 -0.84
C ASN A 70 4.92 14.22 -0.01
N SER A 71 5.27 13.09 0.59
CA SER A 71 6.48 12.91 1.40
C SER A 71 7.74 12.93 0.54
N ARG A 72 7.67 12.42 -0.69
CA ARG A 72 8.77 12.49 -1.67
C ARG A 72 9.14 13.91 -2.06
N ARG A 73 8.17 14.81 -2.25
CA ARG A 73 8.44 16.23 -2.55
C ARG A 73 9.19 16.93 -1.42
N LYS A 74 9.01 16.47 -0.18
CA LYS A 74 9.55 17.10 1.03
C LYS A 74 10.77 16.38 1.63
N GLY A 75 11.18 15.23 1.07
CA GLY A 75 12.29 14.42 1.56
C GLY A 75 12.08 13.86 2.97
N THR A 76 10.86 13.44 3.30
CA THR A 76 10.53 12.90 4.64
C THR A 76 10.59 11.37 4.66
N PRO A 77 10.91 10.74 5.81
CA PRO A 77 10.98 9.27 5.94
C PRO A 77 9.61 8.57 5.83
N CYS A 78 8.52 9.34 5.74
CA CYS A 78 7.17 8.81 5.58
C CYS A 78 7.02 8.01 4.28
N ALA A 79 7.71 8.40 3.20
CA ALA A 79 7.58 7.67 1.93
C ALA A 79 8.06 6.22 2.07
N ASP A 80 9.23 6.01 2.68
CA ASP A 80 9.82 4.67 2.82
C ASP A 80 9.05 3.80 3.84
N ALA A 81 8.58 4.40 4.93
CA ALA A 81 7.79 3.70 5.94
C ALA A 81 6.46 3.18 5.35
N PHE A 82 5.74 4.02 4.59
CA PHE A 82 4.50 3.61 3.94
C PHE A 82 4.76 2.69 2.75
N ALA A 83 5.86 2.86 2.00
CA ALA A 83 6.25 1.94 0.92
C ALA A 83 6.44 0.51 1.42
N SER A 84 7.13 0.35 2.55
CA SER A 84 7.39 -0.94 3.18
C SER A 84 6.09 -1.64 3.55
N GLN A 85 5.15 -0.93 4.19
CA GLN A 85 3.85 -1.48 4.58
C GLN A 85 2.93 -1.72 3.37
N MET A 86 2.97 -0.87 2.34
CA MET A 86 2.19 -1.01 1.12
C MET A 86 2.49 -2.34 0.41
N ALA A 87 3.75 -2.79 0.43
CA ALA A 87 4.14 -4.05 -0.19
C ALA A 87 3.45 -5.27 0.44
N THR A 88 3.01 -5.16 1.69
CA THR A 88 2.27 -6.22 2.41
C THR A 88 0.76 -6.04 2.28
N VAL A 89 0.27 -4.81 2.36
CA VAL A 89 -1.18 -4.50 2.36
C VAL A 89 -1.80 -4.65 0.98
N LEU A 90 -1.13 -4.17 -0.08
CA LEU A 90 -1.71 -4.11 -1.42
C LEU A 90 -2.04 -5.49 -2.02
N PRO A 91 -1.17 -6.51 -1.92
CA PRO A 91 -1.50 -7.86 -2.40
C PRO A 91 -2.73 -8.46 -1.70
N ALA A 92 -2.83 -8.29 -0.38
CA ALA A 92 -3.98 -8.76 0.39
C ALA A 92 -5.28 -8.01 0.01
N ALA A 93 -5.20 -6.68 -0.11
CA ALA A 93 -6.34 -5.87 -0.55
C ALA A 93 -6.81 -6.23 -1.97
N HIS A 94 -5.87 -6.55 -2.88
CA HIS A 94 -6.20 -6.95 -4.24
C HIS A 94 -6.89 -8.34 -4.29
N ALA A 95 -6.42 -9.29 -3.48
CA ALA A 95 -7.03 -10.62 -3.38
C ALA A 95 -8.47 -10.53 -2.83
N ALA A 96 -8.70 -9.70 -1.81
CA ALA A 96 -10.03 -9.49 -1.24
C ALA A 96 -10.94 -8.55 -2.07
N ALA A 97 -10.41 -7.88 -3.09
CA ALA A 97 -11.14 -6.85 -3.83
C ALA A 97 -12.26 -7.40 -4.73
N THR A 98 -13.37 -6.64 -4.79
CA THR A 98 -14.39 -6.81 -5.83
C THR A 98 -13.83 -6.43 -7.21
N PRO A 99 -14.43 -6.87 -8.33
CA PRO A 99 -13.95 -6.53 -9.68
C PRO A 99 -13.79 -5.03 -9.90
N THR A 100 -14.72 -4.22 -9.40
CA THR A 100 -14.69 -2.76 -9.50
C THR A 100 -13.52 -2.14 -8.73
N VAL A 101 -13.26 -2.62 -7.50
CA VAL A 101 -12.13 -2.14 -6.69
C VAL A 101 -10.80 -2.61 -7.29
N ARG A 102 -10.76 -3.86 -7.76
CA ARG A 102 -9.59 -4.45 -8.41
C ARG A 102 -9.13 -3.64 -9.61
N ALA A 103 -10.05 -3.27 -10.51
CA ALA A 103 -9.72 -2.42 -11.67
C ALA A 103 -9.10 -1.06 -11.26
N LYS A 104 -9.53 -0.49 -10.13
CA LYS A 104 -8.95 0.76 -9.59
C LYS A 104 -7.54 0.52 -9.04
N LEU A 105 -7.32 -0.60 -8.33
CA LEU A 105 -5.99 -0.99 -7.83
C LEU A 105 -5.02 -1.31 -8.98
N GLU A 106 -5.47 -2.00 -10.02
CA GLU A 106 -4.70 -2.26 -11.23
C GLU A 106 -4.29 -0.95 -11.92
N ARG A 107 -5.22 0.00 -12.03
CA ARG A 107 -4.91 1.32 -12.59
C ARG A 107 -3.86 2.06 -11.76
N LEU A 108 -3.88 1.96 -10.43
CA LEU A 108 -2.82 2.52 -9.58
C LEU A 108 -1.46 1.87 -9.88
N LEU A 109 -1.41 0.54 -10.00
CA LEU A 109 -0.19 -0.19 -10.33
C LEU A 109 0.38 0.23 -11.69
N SER A 110 -0.47 0.35 -12.72
CA SER A 110 -0.06 0.83 -14.05
C SER A 110 0.50 2.26 -13.97
N ILE A 111 -0.15 3.15 -13.21
CA ILE A 111 0.35 4.52 -13.00
C ILE A 111 1.71 4.51 -12.31
N TRP A 112 1.96 3.61 -11.36
CA TRP A 112 3.25 3.50 -10.68
C TRP A 112 4.36 3.02 -11.62
N GLU A 113 4.05 2.15 -12.58
CA GLU A 113 4.96 1.72 -13.63
C GLU A 113 5.29 2.84 -14.60
N GLU A 114 4.27 3.51 -15.13
CA GLU A 114 4.41 4.63 -16.07
C GLU A 114 5.18 5.80 -15.45
N ARG A 115 4.91 6.11 -14.18
CA ARG A 115 5.44 7.31 -13.52
C ARG A 115 6.68 7.03 -12.67
N ALA A 116 7.14 5.78 -12.57
CA ALA A 116 8.21 5.34 -11.67
C ALA A 116 8.03 5.91 -10.24
N VAL A 117 6.79 5.85 -9.77
CA VAL A 117 6.41 6.30 -8.44
C VAL A 117 6.63 5.11 -7.52
N MET A 118 7.79 5.06 -6.81
CA MET A 118 7.96 4.55 -5.42
C MET A 118 9.43 4.17 -5.07
N PRO A 119 9.87 4.33 -3.81
CA PRO A 119 11.26 4.17 -3.35
C PRO A 119 11.62 2.72 -2.95
N ALA A 120 12.93 2.46 -2.89
CA ALA A 120 13.52 1.25 -2.31
C ALA A 120 13.72 1.41 -0.79
N PRO A 121 13.72 0.32 0.00
CA PRO A 121 14.09 0.40 1.41
C PRO A 121 15.55 0.84 1.49
N GLN A 122 15.81 1.99 2.10
CA GLN A 122 17.18 2.43 2.38
C GLN A 122 17.86 1.34 3.21
N ALA A 123 18.89 0.72 2.66
CA ALA A 123 19.77 -0.15 3.43
C ALA A 123 20.21 0.63 4.68
N ALA A 124 19.89 0.06 5.84
CA ALA A 124 20.24 0.64 7.13
C ALA A 124 21.76 0.83 7.19
N GLY A 125 22.25 2.07 7.04
CA GLY A 125 23.67 2.33 7.25
C GLY A 125 24.25 3.52 6.49
N THR A 126 23.75 4.74 6.70
CA THR A 126 24.59 5.96 6.78
C THR A 126 23.74 7.12 7.28
N CYS A 127 23.65 7.28 8.61
CA CYS A 127 23.26 8.55 9.22
C CYS A 127 24.49 9.48 9.25
N ALA A 128 24.95 9.92 8.08
CA ALA A 128 25.93 10.99 7.98
C ALA A 128 25.28 12.13 7.20
N ARG A 129 24.83 13.15 7.92
CA ARG A 129 24.17 14.34 7.37
C ARG A 129 25.25 15.23 6.73
N PRO A 130 25.32 15.41 5.40
CA PRO A 130 26.23 16.41 4.84
C PRO A 130 25.60 17.78 5.08
N HIS A 131 26.14 18.49 6.06
CA HIS A 131 25.78 19.89 6.28
C HIS A 131 26.45 20.74 5.19
N ARG A 132 25.66 21.63 4.56
CA ARG A 132 26.00 22.58 3.50
C ARG A 132 26.25 22.00 2.10
N ARG A 133 25.23 22.05 1.24
CA ARG A 133 25.32 22.70 -0.09
C ARG A 133 24.01 23.42 -0.41
N ARG A 134 24.10 24.69 -0.77
CA ARG A 134 23.02 25.43 -1.47
C ARG A 134 22.89 24.76 -2.85
N HIS A 135 21.67 24.49 -3.30
CA HIS A 135 21.30 23.49 -4.31
C HIS A 135 21.47 22.04 -3.83
N ALA A 136 20.51 21.57 -3.04
CA ALA A 136 20.17 20.16 -3.08
C ALA A 136 19.53 19.90 -4.45
N GLU A 137 20.30 19.30 -5.37
CA GLU A 137 19.74 18.57 -6.51
C GLU A 137 18.56 17.74 -5.99
N PRO A 138 17.34 17.87 -6.55
CA PRO A 138 16.24 17.06 -6.11
C PRO A 138 16.63 15.60 -6.32
N TRP A 139 16.66 14.80 -5.25
CA TRP A 139 16.85 13.34 -5.26
C TRP A 139 15.92 12.57 -6.24
N TYR A 140 15.05 13.28 -6.95
CA TYR A 140 14.08 12.87 -7.95
C TYR A 140 14.68 12.36 -9.27
N GLY A 141 15.88 12.78 -9.67
CA GLY A 141 16.46 12.40 -10.96
C GLY A 141 17.01 10.96 -11.01
N SER A 142 17.70 10.53 -9.95
CA SER A 142 18.48 9.29 -9.96
C SER A 142 17.65 8.02 -9.68
N TYR A 143 16.55 8.13 -8.92
CA TYR A 143 15.76 6.96 -8.48
C TYR A 143 14.60 6.58 -9.40
N ARG A 144 14.12 7.51 -10.23
CA ARG A 144 13.10 7.27 -11.27
C ARG A 144 13.53 6.13 -12.22
N HIS A 145 14.84 5.99 -12.42
CA HIS A 145 15.47 4.93 -13.21
C HIS A 145 16.37 4.01 -12.37
N SER A 146 16.28 4.06 -11.03
CA SER A 146 17.01 3.12 -10.18
C SER A 146 16.47 1.70 -10.41
N ARG A 147 17.40 0.74 -10.46
CA ARG A 147 17.13 -0.69 -10.58
C ARG A 147 16.20 -1.15 -9.46
N GLU A 148 16.46 -0.69 -8.24
CA GLU A 148 15.74 -1.08 -7.03
C GLU A 148 14.26 -0.66 -7.08
N GLY A 149 13.96 0.52 -7.62
CA GLY A 149 12.58 0.98 -7.79
C GLY A 149 11.80 0.15 -8.82
N ARG A 150 12.45 -0.28 -9.90
CA ARG A 150 11.85 -1.21 -10.87
C ARG A 150 11.63 -2.60 -10.26
N GLU A 151 12.60 -3.09 -9.51
CA GLU A 151 12.54 -4.40 -8.84
C GLU A 151 11.46 -4.43 -7.76
N TRP A 152 11.31 -3.37 -6.95
CA TRP A 152 10.23 -3.28 -5.97
C TRP A 152 8.84 -3.35 -6.63
N ARG A 153 8.63 -2.65 -7.75
CA ARG A 153 7.36 -2.69 -8.50
C ARG A 153 7.10 -4.07 -9.09
N ALA A 154 8.11 -4.68 -9.71
CA ALA A 154 8.00 -6.02 -10.27
C ALA A 154 7.66 -7.06 -9.19
N ARG A 155 8.30 -6.95 -8.02
CA ARG A 155 8.01 -7.80 -6.85
C ARG A 155 6.59 -7.61 -6.34
N LEU A 156 6.13 -6.37 -6.26
CA LEU A 156 4.78 -6.06 -5.79
C LEU A 156 3.72 -6.59 -6.75
N ARG A 157 3.90 -6.38 -8.06
CA ARG A 157 3.03 -6.95 -9.09
C ARG A 157 3.01 -8.47 -9.04
N GLY A 158 4.20 -9.10 -8.99
CA GLY A 158 4.30 -10.54 -8.86
C GLY A 158 3.63 -11.08 -7.60
N ALA A 159 3.71 -10.38 -6.46
CA ALA A 159 3.00 -10.77 -5.23
C ALA A 159 1.48 -10.64 -5.36
N VAL A 160 0.99 -9.57 -6.01
CA VAL A 160 -0.43 -9.37 -6.31
C VAL A 160 -0.96 -10.49 -7.21
N GLU A 161 -0.22 -10.83 -8.27
CA GLU A 161 -0.58 -11.88 -9.22
C GLU A 161 -0.53 -13.27 -8.58
N ALA A 162 0.52 -13.57 -7.80
CA ALA A 162 0.66 -14.85 -7.11
C ALA A 162 -0.49 -15.14 -6.13
N LEU A 163 -0.90 -14.14 -5.33
CA LEU A 163 -2.04 -14.29 -4.44
C LEU A 163 -3.37 -14.42 -5.18
N ALA A 164 -3.51 -13.73 -6.32
CA ALA A 164 -4.69 -13.87 -7.17
C ALA A 164 -4.80 -15.28 -7.78
N SER A 165 -3.68 -15.85 -8.24
CA SER A 165 -3.62 -17.24 -8.75
C SER A 165 -3.97 -18.26 -7.66
N GLN A 166 -3.44 -18.10 -6.45
CA GLN A 166 -3.68 -19.04 -5.35
C GLN A 166 -5.16 -19.13 -4.94
N GLN A 167 -5.92 -18.03 -5.04
CA GLN A 167 -7.37 -18.05 -4.81
C GLN A 167 -8.18 -18.65 -5.97
N ASN A 168 -7.69 -18.50 -7.21
CA ASN A 168 -8.37 -19.06 -8.38
C ASN A 168 -8.29 -20.59 -8.40
N ASP A 169 -7.15 -21.16 -8.00
CA ASP A 169 -6.97 -22.62 -7.88
C ASP A 169 -7.87 -23.23 -6.79
N GLN A 170 -8.10 -22.52 -5.68
CA GLN A 170 -9.04 -22.98 -4.64
C GLN A 170 -10.52 -22.92 -5.06
N ARG A 171 -10.87 -22.02 -5.99
CA ARG A 171 -12.24 -21.92 -6.53
C ARG A 171 -12.54 -22.91 -7.65
N THR A 172 -11.51 -23.45 -8.32
CA THR A 172 -11.64 -24.34 -9.48
C THR A 172 -11.42 -25.81 -9.14
N ALA A 173 -11.28 -26.16 -7.86
CA ALA A 173 -11.32 -27.55 -7.42
C ALA A 173 -12.60 -28.22 -7.96
N PRO A 174 -12.48 -29.24 -8.83
CA PRO A 174 -13.65 -29.94 -9.33
C PRO A 174 -14.32 -30.60 -8.14
N TRP A 175 -15.58 -30.27 -7.90
CA TRP A 175 -16.44 -31.16 -7.15
C TRP A 175 -16.42 -32.50 -7.90
N ASP A 176 -15.93 -33.54 -7.24
CA ASP A 176 -16.00 -34.89 -7.77
C ASP A 176 -17.48 -35.30 -7.78
N VAL A 177 -18.12 -35.22 -8.95
CA VAL A 177 -19.42 -35.86 -9.20
C VAL A 177 -19.14 -37.14 -9.95
N SER A 178 -18.98 -38.18 -9.16
CA SER A 178 -19.21 -39.59 -9.50
C SER A 178 -19.40 -40.27 -8.14
N SER A 179 -20.51 -40.90 -7.78
CA SER A 179 -21.52 -41.57 -8.59
C SER A 179 -22.85 -41.62 -7.86
N SER A 180 -23.91 -41.13 -8.51
CA SER A 180 -25.24 -41.67 -8.31
C SER A 180 -25.37 -42.94 -9.15
N GLN A 181 -25.56 -44.09 -8.50
CA GLN A 181 -26.23 -45.23 -9.15
C GLN A 181 -26.99 -46.06 -8.11
N ASN A 182 -28.32 -45.87 -8.13
CA ASN A 182 -29.38 -46.82 -7.83
C ASN A 182 -29.02 -48.07 -7.03
N LYS A 183 -29.61 -48.19 -5.83
CA LYS A 183 -30.32 -49.40 -5.41
C LYS A 183 -31.59 -49.04 -4.66
N ALA A 184 -32.68 -48.91 -5.43
CA ALA A 184 -33.99 -49.35 -4.94
C ALA A 184 -33.94 -50.88 -4.91
N VAL A 185 -34.14 -51.48 -3.73
CA VAL A 185 -34.56 -52.87 -3.58
C VAL A 185 -35.61 -52.88 -2.48
N TYR A 186 -36.73 -53.52 -2.81
CA TYR A 186 -37.92 -53.76 -1.99
C TYR A 186 -37.61 -54.41 -0.64
#